data_AF-A0A166A036-F1
#
_entry.id   AF-A0A166A036-F1
#
_cell.length_a   1.000
_cell.length_b   1.000
_cell.length_c   1.000
_cell.angle_alpha   90.00
_cell.angle_beta   90.00
_cell.angle_gamma   90.00
#
_symmetry.space_group_name_H-M   'P 1'
#
loop_
_entity.id
_entity.type
_entity.pdbx_description
1 polymer ?
#
loop_
_entity_poly.entity_id
_entity_poly.type
_entity_poly.pdbx_seq_one_letter_code
_entity_poly.pdbx_strand_id
1 'polypeptide(L)'
;MKWNPDYDRVAHELVMGSPRCYNIFKTHFPARTARSFQVQRAKAGHFTVGITSETVQRIEKYLSDYAYDDVLILGCDETKVNLSWRTDWSDEKQSWILLGGVGDPIPFRTPEELRETITKNAPEQASKVRVWNVQIPLPGIPPRPVCVVPVGSSTNGEMLLEMHHNVYAATRTAGARVLTYSCDGTAVELTTQELWANSASSTKTYTFRHPVHGQPDIVISIPVHDGFPVLNMQDNKHFWKDCRMAVHSGARFLVLGAYTITYSQLRILADAENSPLQIRDVERTDKMDDYAAARMFSAATLEFVVVHFPRWRGLIVYLFVVGDLVDAYQCRGMNNSDRLVIAFRSMFFFQFWRGFIDKAGYSSSYCLAPETMKIGLVVCNSLAGLILGHRDSRRNPSLPLAPWLHSTEGNEHTYGVSREENPNFTLWDFLMLMSKMPLLLEGEFSRQQRALPRAKTTGSGYNHTYFDSRDLDLHVAADCPTDDKIPSLITRGYDQAVSLLAAVGLVAADLTDGRSGGLPSISSMLDYDWNEAFKTGFRAPSTEQPVTPDGDAATLLHTVFSHREEDSLMRNETDQRLDALYYANIAQKLQDMEEM
;
A
#
# COMPACT_ATOMS: atom_id res chain seq x y z
N MET A 1 -12.83 29.98 -35.54
CA MET A 1 -12.00 28.82 -35.96
C MET A 1 -12.39 27.64 -35.08
N LYS A 2 -12.77 26.50 -35.66
CA LYS A 2 -12.95 25.24 -34.91
C LYS A 2 -11.57 24.58 -34.82
N TRP A 3 -11.09 24.36 -33.61
CA TRP A 3 -9.83 23.67 -33.38
C TRP A 3 -10.06 22.16 -33.40
N ASN A 4 -9.08 21.39 -33.87
CA ASN A 4 -9.08 19.95 -33.67
C ASN A 4 -9.08 19.67 -32.15
N PRO A 5 -9.98 18.83 -31.60
CA PRO A 5 -10.11 18.64 -30.16
C PRO A 5 -8.84 18.15 -29.47
N ASP A 6 -8.11 17.21 -30.08
CA ASP A 6 -6.86 16.69 -29.50
C ASP A 6 -5.76 17.75 -29.49
N TYR A 7 -5.66 18.53 -30.56
CA TYR A 7 -4.73 19.65 -30.62
C TYR A 7 -5.08 20.75 -29.61
N ASP A 8 -6.36 21.10 -29.49
CA ASP A 8 -6.86 22.09 -28.53
C ASP A 8 -6.60 21.62 -27.08
N ARG A 9 -6.73 20.31 -26.81
CA ARG A 9 -6.40 19.70 -25.52
C ARG A 9 -4.91 19.81 -25.20
N VAL A 10 -4.03 19.41 -26.11
CA VAL A 10 -2.57 19.54 -25.89
C VAL A 10 -2.15 21.00 -25.69
N ALA A 11 -2.73 21.92 -26.45
CA ALA A 11 -2.52 23.36 -26.25
C ALA A 11 -3.02 23.83 -24.86
N HIS A 12 -4.14 23.28 -24.38
CA HIS A 12 -4.65 23.57 -23.04
C HIS A 12 -3.72 23.03 -21.95
N GLU A 13 -3.25 21.78 -22.07
CA GLU A 13 -2.26 21.19 -21.15
C GLU A 13 -0.98 22.03 -21.10
N LEU A 14 -0.45 22.41 -22.27
CA LEU A 14 0.78 23.20 -22.36
C LEU A 14 0.65 24.57 -21.70
N VAL A 15 -0.50 25.25 -21.85
CA VAL A 15 -0.71 26.55 -21.18
C VAL A 15 -0.87 26.41 -19.67
N MET A 16 -1.33 25.25 -19.17
CA MET A 16 -1.40 25.01 -17.73
C MET A 16 -0.02 24.71 -17.17
N GLY A 17 0.72 23.76 -17.76
CA GLY A 17 2.04 23.37 -17.25
C GLY A 17 3.09 24.48 -17.39
N SER A 18 3.03 25.30 -18.44
CA SER A 18 3.86 26.50 -18.55
C SER A 18 3.27 27.56 -19.48
N PRO A 19 2.61 28.59 -18.94
CA PRO A 19 2.14 29.72 -19.74
C PRO A 19 3.24 30.38 -20.57
N ARG A 20 4.48 30.38 -20.05
CA ARG A 20 5.66 30.90 -20.76
C ARG A 20 5.99 30.07 -22.00
N CYS A 21 6.13 28.75 -21.85
CA CYS A 21 6.40 27.86 -22.99
C CYS A 21 5.25 27.88 -24.00
N TYR A 22 4.01 27.96 -23.52
CA TYR A 22 2.84 28.09 -24.39
C TYR A 22 2.87 29.37 -25.25
N ASN A 23 3.28 30.51 -24.67
CA ASN A 23 3.40 31.75 -25.42
C ASN A 23 4.44 31.65 -26.54
N ILE A 24 5.56 30.94 -26.31
CA ILE A 24 6.56 30.64 -27.34
C ILE A 24 5.99 29.66 -28.38
N PHE A 25 5.34 28.59 -27.95
CA PHE A 25 4.70 27.64 -28.87
C PHE A 25 3.73 28.35 -29.83
N LYS A 26 2.92 29.28 -29.32
CA LYS A 26 1.93 30.03 -30.10
C LYS A 26 2.55 31.00 -31.13
N THR A 27 3.86 31.31 -31.05
CA THR A 27 4.53 32.10 -32.11
C THR A 27 4.81 31.28 -33.35
N HIS A 28 4.87 29.95 -33.22
CA HIS A 28 5.17 29.03 -34.31
C HIS A 28 3.93 28.25 -34.78
N PHE A 29 3.04 27.91 -33.85
CA PHE A 29 1.87 27.10 -34.12
C PHE A 29 0.58 27.88 -33.81
N PRO A 30 -0.40 27.93 -34.72
CA PRO A 30 -1.69 28.53 -34.45
C PRO A 30 -2.36 27.81 -33.26
N ALA A 31 -2.71 28.52 -32.20
CA ALA A 31 -3.44 27.96 -31.07
C ALA A 31 -4.30 29.04 -30.39
N ARG A 32 -5.20 28.63 -29.50
CA ARG A 32 -6.05 29.57 -28.72
C ARG A 32 -5.21 30.50 -27.86
N THR A 33 -5.81 31.59 -27.40
CA THR A 33 -5.19 32.41 -26.36
C THR A 33 -5.37 31.78 -24.99
N ALA A 34 -4.43 32.03 -24.06
CA ALA A 34 -4.58 31.61 -22.66
C ALA A 34 -5.89 32.11 -22.04
N ARG A 35 -6.29 33.35 -22.39
CA ARG A 35 -7.58 33.94 -21.98
C ARG A 35 -8.78 33.15 -22.52
N SER A 36 -8.72 32.65 -23.75
CA SER A 36 -9.80 31.80 -24.29
C SER A 36 -9.97 30.52 -23.49
N PHE A 37 -8.87 29.87 -23.09
CA PHE A 37 -8.93 28.69 -22.23
C PHE A 37 -9.44 29.02 -20.82
N GLN A 38 -9.04 30.16 -20.25
CA GLN A 38 -9.59 30.63 -18.97
C GLN A 38 -11.10 30.83 -19.03
N VAL A 39 -11.63 31.44 -20.09
CA VAL A 39 -13.07 31.63 -20.28
C VAL A 39 -13.79 30.30 -20.43
N GLN A 40 -13.22 29.32 -21.15
CA GLN A 40 -13.80 27.98 -21.23
C GLN A 40 -13.88 27.30 -19.86
N ARG A 41 -12.83 27.40 -19.05
CA ARG A 41 -12.84 26.85 -17.69
C ARG A 41 -13.84 27.58 -16.80
N ALA A 42 -13.92 28.91 -16.87
CA ALA A 42 -14.89 29.69 -16.11
C ALA A 42 -16.34 29.29 -16.45
N LYS A 43 -16.63 28.92 -17.70
CA LYS A 43 -17.94 28.42 -18.12
C LYS A 43 -18.28 27.04 -17.54
N ALA A 44 -17.29 26.24 -17.18
CA ALA A 44 -17.50 24.93 -16.57
C ALA A 44 -17.83 25.03 -15.07
N GLY A 45 -17.74 26.24 -14.47
CA GLY A 45 -17.97 26.46 -13.04
C GLY A 45 -16.75 26.15 -12.17
N HIS A 46 -16.87 26.49 -10.89
CA HIS A 46 -15.90 26.12 -9.86
C HIS A 46 -16.28 24.79 -9.23
N PHE A 47 -15.30 24.12 -8.62
CA PHE A 47 -15.58 22.90 -7.90
C PHE A 47 -16.28 23.24 -6.59
N THR A 48 -17.59 22.96 -6.51
CA THR A 48 -18.37 23.11 -5.29
C THR A 48 -17.88 22.16 -4.20
N VAL A 49 -17.58 22.73 -3.04
CA VAL A 49 -17.14 22.04 -1.82
C VAL A 49 -18.32 21.36 -1.12
N GLY A 50 -18.05 20.29 -0.39
CA GLY A 50 -19.05 19.51 0.32
C GLY A 50 -19.65 18.40 -0.54
N ILE A 51 -20.65 17.71 0.02
CA ILE A 51 -21.38 16.63 -0.64
C ILE A 51 -22.69 17.23 -1.19
N THR A 52 -22.67 17.63 -2.46
CA THR A 52 -23.82 18.29 -3.11
C THR A 52 -24.38 17.47 -4.27
N SER A 53 -25.48 17.94 -4.87
CA SER A 53 -26.05 17.33 -6.09
C SER A 53 -25.08 17.32 -7.27
N GLU A 54 -24.09 18.22 -7.29
CA GLU A 54 -23.01 18.21 -8.30
C GLU A 54 -22.09 17.00 -8.18
N THR A 55 -21.95 16.38 -7.01
CA THR A 55 -21.17 15.15 -6.84
C THR A 55 -21.71 14.06 -7.76
N VAL A 56 -23.04 13.90 -7.82
CA VAL A 56 -23.72 12.96 -8.73
C VAL A 56 -23.40 13.31 -10.19
N GLN A 57 -23.58 14.58 -10.57
CA GLN A 57 -23.35 15.04 -11.94
C GLN A 57 -21.90 14.83 -12.40
N ARG A 58 -20.91 15.02 -11.52
CA ARG A 58 -19.49 14.77 -11.83
C ARG A 58 -19.22 13.29 -12.07
N ILE A 59 -19.85 12.41 -11.31
CA ILE A 59 -19.74 10.96 -11.49
C ILE A 59 -20.40 10.55 -12.80
N GLU A 60 -21.65 10.96 -13.04
CA GLU A 60 -22.37 10.69 -14.29
C GLU A 60 -21.59 11.17 -15.51
N LYS A 61 -21.03 12.38 -15.44
CA LYS A 61 -20.17 12.92 -16.48
C LYS A 61 -18.93 12.07 -16.69
N TYR A 62 -18.25 11.65 -15.62
CA TYR A 62 -17.05 10.81 -15.73
C TYR A 62 -17.38 9.46 -16.39
N LEU A 63 -18.48 8.82 -16.03
CA LEU A 63 -18.91 7.57 -16.66
C LEU A 63 -19.31 7.77 -18.13
N SER A 64 -20.01 8.86 -18.44
CA SER A 64 -20.42 9.22 -19.79
C SER A 64 -19.23 9.56 -20.71
N ASP A 65 -18.25 10.31 -20.21
CA ASP A 65 -17.04 10.71 -20.95
C ASP A 65 -16.25 9.48 -21.44
N TYR A 66 -16.31 8.36 -20.72
CA TYR A 66 -15.65 7.09 -21.07
C TYR A 66 -16.61 5.99 -21.55
N ALA A 67 -17.91 6.27 -21.63
CA ALA A 67 -18.95 5.27 -21.91
C ALA A 67 -18.81 3.98 -21.08
N TYR A 68 -18.54 4.14 -19.78
CA TYR A 68 -18.20 3.04 -18.87
C TYR A 68 -19.35 2.73 -17.90
N ASP A 69 -19.74 1.46 -17.79
CA ASP A 69 -20.89 1.01 -16.98
C ASP A 69 -20.59 -0.21 -16.08
N ASP A 70 -19.31 -0.52 -15.87
CA ASP A 70 -18.86 -1.66 -15.08
C ASP A 70 -18.35 -1.26 -13.68
N VAL A 71 -17.60 -2.14 -13.01
CA VAL A 71 -17.11 -1.94 -11.64
C VAL A 71 -16.15 -0.75 -11.52
N LEU A 72 -16.23 -0.04 -10.40
CA LEU A 72 -15.48 1.18 -10.09
C LEU A 72 -14.77 1.11 -8.74
N ILE A 73 -13.79 1.98 -8.55
CA ILE A 73 -13.10 2.21 -7.29
C ILE A 73 -13.59 3.53 -6.69
N LEU A 74 -13.83 3.53 -5.38
CA LEU A 74 -14.00 4.75 -4.59
C LEU A 74 -12.83 4.87 -3.62
N GLY A 75 -11.86 5.71 -3.97
CA GLY A 75 -10.70 6.03 -3.13
C GLY A 75 -10.98 7.24 -2.25
N CYS A 76 -10.52 7.21 -1.01
CA CYS A 76 -10.63 8.33 -0.08
C CYS A 76 -9.33 8.51 0.70
N ASP A 77 -8.90 9.76 0.82
CA ASP A 77 -7.73 10.13 1.60
C ASP A 77 -7.80 11.62 1.97
N GLU A 78 -6.83 12.09 2.75
CA GLU A 78 -6.73 13.46 3.22
C GLU A 78 -5.42 14.13 2.78
N THR A 79 -5.47 15.43 2.50
CA THR A 79 -4.26 16.26 2.37
C THR A 79 -4.36 17.50 3.23
N LYS A 80 -3.21 17.92 3.78
CA LYS A 80 -3.09 19.18 4.52
C LYS A 80 -3.30 20.38 3.60
N VAL A 81 -3.98 21.39 4.12
CA VAL A 81 -4.18 22.71 3.51
C VAL A 81 -3.70 23.81 4.44
N ASN A 82 -3.32 24.96 3.88
CA ASN A 82 -3.03 26.14 4.68
C ASN A 82 -4.32 26.82 5.16
N LEU A 83 -4.30 27.25 6.42
CA LEU A 83 -5.42 27.93 7.07
C LEU A 83 -5.68 29.28 6.39
N SER A 84 -6.88 29.50 5.88
CA SER A 84 -7.27 30.77 5.26
C SER A 84 -8.77 30.89 5.16
N TRP A 85 -9.28 32.11 5.36
CA TRP A 85 -10.66 32.47 5.08
C TRP A 85 -10.81 33.03 3.68
N ARG A 86 -11.83 32.58 2.95
CA ARG A 86 -12.20 33.11 1.64
C ARG A 86 -13.71 33.28 1.55
N THR A 87 -14.15 34.25 0.76
CA THR A 87 -15.56 34.48 0.49
C THR A 87 -15.84 34.22 -0.97
N ASP A 88 -16.95 33.56 -1.25
CA ASP A 88 -17.43 33.35 -2.61
C ASP A 88 -18.94 33.59 -2.70
N TRP A 89 -19.45 33.76 -3.91
CA TRP A 89 -20.89 33.86 -4.14
C TRP A 89 -21.46 32.47 -4.47
N SER A 90 -22.50 32.06 -3.75
CA SER A 90 -23.22 30.81 -4.04
C SER A 90 -24.53 31.12 -4.76
N ASP A 91 -24.64 30.68 -6.01
CA ASP A 91 -25.89 30.77 -6.77
C ASP A 91 -26.99 29.87 -6.17
N GLU A 92 -26.63 28.71 -5.60
CA GLU A 92 -27.59 27.82 -4.95
C GLU A 92 -28.20 28.47 -3.69
N LYS A 93 -27.35 29.04 -2.82
CA LYS A 93 -27.79 29.66 -1.57
C LYS A 93 -28.23 31.12 -1.73
N GLN A 94 -28.11 31.70 -2.94
CA GLN A 94 -28.36 33.12 -3.23
C GLN A 94 -27.76 34.06 -2.18
N SER A 95 -26.53 33.75 -1.74
CA SER A 95 -25.84 34.47 -0.66
C SER A 95 -24.32 34.35 -0.81
N TRP A 96 -23.61 35.26 -0.14
CA TRP A 96 -22.17 35.09 0.03
C TRP A 96 -21.92 33.95 1.02
N ILE A 97 -20.88 33.17 0.76
CA ILE A 97 -20.46 32.05 1.60
C ILE A 97 -19.03 32.28 2.08
N LEU A 98 -18.78 31.94 3.34
CA LEU A 98 -17.46 31.89 3.94
C LEU A 98 -16.92 30.46 3.84
N LEU A 99 -15.73 30.35 3.27
CA LEU A 99 -14.94 29.13 3.07
C LEU A 99 -13.68 29.17 3.93
N GLY A 100 -13.21 28.00 4.33
CA GLY A 100 -11.99 27.82 5.13
C GLY A 100 -12.22 27.21 6.51
N GLY A 101 -13.48 27.07 6.91
CA GLY A 101 -13.89 26.36 8.12
C GLY A 101 -14.09 24.86 7.86
N VAL A 102 -14.11 24.08 8.93
CA VAL A 102 -14.51 22.67 8.91
C VAL A 102 -16.00 22.57 8.58
N GLY A 103 -16.38 21.61 7.73
CA GLY A 103 -17.77 21.36 7.33
C GLY A 103 -18.27 22.25 6.19
N ASP A 104 -19.57 22.54 6.20
CA ASP A 104 -20.23 23.22 5.09
C ASP A 104 -19.90 24.73 5.00
N PRO A 105 -19.94 25.33 3.79
CA PRO A 105 -19.79 26.77 3.63
C PRO A 105 -20.84 27.56 4.39
N ILE A 106 -20.38 28.56 5.16
CA ILE A 106 -21.21 29.35 6.06
C ILE A 106 -21.80 30.54 5.30
N PRO A 107 -23.12 30.63 5.10
CA PRO A 107 -23.74 31.74 4.40
C PRO A 107 -23.74 33.02 5.25
N PHE A 108 -23.56 34.17 4.62
CA PHE A 108 -23.72 35.49 5.22
C PHE A 108 -24.30 36.47 4.19
N ARG A 109 -24.94 37.53 4.69
CA ARG A 109 -25.61 38.55 3.86
C ARG A 109 -24.99 39.92 3.99
N THR A 110 -24.35 40.22 5.11
CA THR A 110 -23.75 41.54 5.39
C THR A 110 -22.28 41.44 5.81
N PRO A 111 -21.47 42.49 5.57
CA PRO A 111 -20.09 42.55 6.07
C PRO A 111 -20.01 42.47 7.60
N GLU A 112 -21.01 42.95 8.32
CA GLU A 112 -21.09 42.88 9.78
C GLU A 112 -21.28 41.45 10.28
N GLU A 113 -22.19 40.68 9.66
CA GLU A 113 -22.36 39.24 9.93
C GLU A 113 -21.06 38.47 9.69
N LEU A 114 -20.36 38.78 8.59
CA LEU A 114 -19.06 38.17 8.29
C LEU A 114 -18.02 38.48 9.38
N ARG A 115 -17.92 39.76 9.79
CA ARG A 115 -17.00 40.18 10.85
C ARG A 115 -17.31 39.48 12.17
N GLU A 116 -18.59 39.40 12.55
CA GLU A 116 -19.02 38.72 13.76
C GLU A 116 -18.70 37.22 13.72
N THR A 117 -18.96 36.58 12.59
CA THR A 117 -18.63 35.15 12.37
C THR A 117 -17.14 34.90 12.54
N ILE A 118 -16.27 35.72 11.95
CA ILE A 118 -14.82 35.49 12.00
C ILE A 118 -14.19 35.88 13.35
N THR A 119 -14.79 36.83 14.10
CA THR A 119 -14.16 37.38 15.31
C THR A 119 -14.72 36.84 16.62
N LYS A 120 -16.03 36.57 16.69
CA LYS A 120 -16.69 36.10 17.93
C LYS A 120 -17.06 34.62 17.86
N ASN A 121 -17.54 34.16 16.70
CA ASN A 121 -18.05 32.81 16.51
C ASN A 121 -17.21 32.03 15.48
N ALA A 122 -15.89 32.24 15.51
CA ALA A 122 -14.99 31.69 14.50
C ALA A 122 -15.08 30.16 14.49
N PRO A 123 -15.47 29.54 13.36
CA PRO A 123 -15.45 28.09 13.25
C PRO A 123 -14.00 27.58 13.26
N GLU A 124 -13.81 26.31 13.62
CA GLU A 124 -12.50 25.65 13.45
C GLU A 124 -12.07 25.79 11.99
N GLN A 125 -10.85 26.30 11.76
CA GLN A 125 -10.30 26.37 10.41
C GLN A 125 -9.89 24.96 9.96
N ALA A 126 -10.23 24.64 8.72
CA ALA A 126 -9.87 23.36 8.12
C ALA A 126 -8.35 23.29 7.92
N SER A 127 -7.70 22.36 8.62
CA SER A 127 -6.27 22.06 8.47
C SER A 127 -6.00 21.01 7.41
N LYS A 128 -7.06 20.31 6.98
CA LYS A 128 -7.03 19.27 5.95
C LYS A 128 -8.28 19.33 5.08
N VAL A 129 -8.19 18.71 3.92
CA VAL A 129 -9.34 18.36 3.08
C VAL A 129 -9.36 16.88 2.85
N ARG A 130 -10.54 16.29 2.94
CA ARG A 130 -10.83 14.90 2.59
C ARG A 130 -11.36 14.87 1.16
N VAL A 131 -10.80 14.01 0.34
CA VAL A 131 -11.13 13.93 -1.10
C VAL A 131 -11.57 12.52 -1.43
N TRP A 132 -12.71 12.42 -2.10
CA TRP A 132 -13.17 11.17 -2.71
C TRP A 132 -12.90 11.20 -4.20
N ASN A 133 -12.19 10.18 -4.65
CA ASN A 133 -11.92 9.92 -6.05
C ASN A 133 -12.73 8.73 -6.52
N VAL A 134 -13.47 8.90 -7.62
CA VAL A 134 -14.00 7.77 -8.37
C VAL A 134 -13.02 7.44 -9.48
N GLN A 135 -12.74 6.15 -9.64
CA GLN A 135 -11.80 5.68 -10.64
C GLN A 135 -12.37 4.51 -11.42
N ILE A 136 -12.25 4.60 -12.75
CA ILE A 136 -12.40 3.46 -13.65
C ILE A 136 -11.14 2.59 -13.51
N PRO A 137 -11.25 1.30 -13.13
CA PRO A 137 -10.13 0.41 -12.84
C PRO A 137 -9.43 -0.09 -14.12
N LEU A 138 -9.21 0.80 -15.09
CA LEU A 138 -8.51 0.51 -16.33
C LEU A 138 -7.26 1.40 -16.43
N PRO A 139 -6.09 0.82 -16.77
CA PRO A 139 -4.93 1.62 -17.08
C PRO A 139 -5.21 2.52 -18.28
N GLY A 140 -4.71 3.76 -18.24
CA GLY A 140 -5.08 4.78 -19.23
C GLY A 140 -6.04 5.84 -18.69
N ILE A 141 -6.83 5.49 -17.68
CA ILE A 141 -7.93 6.35 -17.22
C ILE A 141 -7.57 6.96 -15.87
N PRO A 142 -7.42 8.29 -15.77
CA PRO A 142 -7.05 8.94 -14.52
C PRO A 142 -8.21 8.91 -13.51
N PRO A 143 -7.89 8.94 -12.20
CA PRO A 143 -8.88 9.06 -11.14
C PRO A 143 -9.56 10.43 -11.24
N ARG A 144 -10.83 10.51 -10.85
CA ARG A 144 -11.61 11.74 -10.88
C ARG A 144 -12.00 12.16 -9.46
N PRO A 145 -11.53 13.32 -8.98
CA PRO A 145 -12.06 13.91 -7.76
C PRO A 145 -13.53 14.28 -7.96
N VAL A 146 -14.40 13.74 -7.11
CA VAL A 146 -15.85 13.96 -7.20
C VAL A 146 -16.40 14.75 -6.02
N CYS A 147 -15.76 14.64 -4.85
CA CYS A 147 -16.14 15.35 -3.64
C CYS A 147 -14.90 15.78 -2.85
N VAL A 148 -14.97 16.99 -2.27
CA VAL A 148 -13.96 17.56 -1.38
C VAL A 148 -14.67 18.12 -0.16
N VAL A 149 -14.31 17.65 1.04
CA VAL A 149 -14.87 18.10 2.31
C VAL A 149 -13.74 18.63 3.20
N PRO A 150 -13.84 19.87 3.72
CA PRO A 150 -12.86 20.39 4.67
C PRO A 150 -13.04 19.73 6.04
N VAL A 151 -11.94 19.18 6.58
CA VAL A 151 -11.94 18.44 7.84
C VAL A 151 -10.94 19.01 8.84
N GLY A 152 -11.22 18.76 10.12
CA GLY A 152 -10.50 19.31 11.26
C GLY A 152 -9.68 18.26 11.99
N SER A 153 -9.06 18.68 13.10
CA SER A 153 -8.32 17.78 13.99
C SER A 153 -9.25 16.90 14.83
N SER A 154 -10.51 17.33 14.98
CA SER A 154 -11.56 16.72 15.80
C SER A 154 -12.36 15.63 15.07
N THR A 155 -12.09 15.40 13.78
CA THR A 155 -12.86 14.47 12.96
C THR A 155 -12.55 13.02 13.34
N ASN A 156 -13.58 12.29 13.80
CA ASN A 156 -13.47 10.90 14.25
C ASN A 156 -14.06 9.92 13.21
N GLY A 157 -13.94 8.61 13.45
CA GLY A 157 -14.39 7.58 12.51
C GLY A 157 -15.89 7.57 12.22
N GLU A 158 -16.74 7.97 13.18
CA GLU A 158 -18.20 8.06 12.95
C GLU A 158 -18.55 9.22 12.01
N MET A 159 -17.89 10.37 12.18
CA MET A 159 -18.04 11.50 11.27
C MET A 159 -17.55 11.16 9.86
N LEU A 160 -16.42 10.45 9.75
CA LEU A 160 -15.91 9.99 8.45
C LEU A 160 -16.85 8.98 7.79
N LEU A 161 -17.45 8.09 8.58
CA LEU A 161 -18.43 7.12 8.12
C LEU A 161 -19.68 7.81 7.54
N GLU A 162 -20.22 8.81 8.24
CA GLU A 162 -21.37 9.58 7.76
C GLU A 162 -21.06 10.26 6.41
N MET A 163 -19.90 10.91 6.30
CA MET A 163 -19.46 11.51 5.05
C MET A 163 -19.33 10.45 3.94
N HIS A 164 -18.73 9.29 4.26
CA HIS A 164 -18.58 8.20 3.30
C HIS A 164 -19.93 7.64 2.83
N HIS A 165 -20.89 7.43 3.73
CA HIS A 165 -22.26 7.00 3.37
C HIS A 165 -22.91 7.97 2.38
N ASN A 166 -22.80 9.27 2.64
CA ASN A 166 -23.40 10.30 1.78
C ASN A 166 -22.74 10.35 0.40
N VAL A 167 -21.41 10.21 0.31
CA VAL A 167 -20.72 10.11 -0.99
C VAL A 167 -21.06 8.81 -1.69
N TYR A 168 -21.09 7.67 -0.99
CA TYR A 168 -21.47 6.38 -1.56
C TYR A 168 -22.89 6.43 -2.13
N ALA A 169 -23.86 7.00 -1.41
CA ALA A 169 -25.22 7.20 -1.89
C ALA A 169 -25.27 8.04 -3.18
N ALA A 170 -24.42 9.07 -3.30
CA ALA A 170 -24.28 9.84 -4.53
C ALA A 170 -23.73 8.98 -5.68
N THR A 171 -22.76 8.09 -5.43
CA THR A 171 -22.28 7.14 -6.45
C THR A 171 -23.40 6.20 -6.92
N ARG A 172 -24.22 5.68 -6.01
CA ARG A 172 -25.37 4.82 -6.35
C ARG A 172 -26.41 5.57 -7.19
N THR A 173 -26.69 6.82 -6.82
CA THR A 173 -27.61 7.69 -7.57
C THR A 173 -27.12 7.93 -9.00
N ALA A 174 -25.82 8.12 -9.19
CA ALA A 174 -25.18 8.26 -10.51
C ALA A 174 -25.10 6.94 -11.32
N GLY A 175 -25.62 5.83 -10.79
CA GLY A 175 -25.54 4.51 -11.42
C GLY A 175 -24.17 3.82 -11.32
N ALA A 176 -23.24 4.37 -10.52
CA ALA A 176 -21.90 3.83 -10.35
C ALA A 176 -21.91 2.51 -9.55
N ARG A 177 -21.13 1.53 -10.01
CA ARG A 177 -21.00 0.20 -9.39
C ARG A 177 -19.67 0.09 -8.65
N VAL A 178 -19.58 0.74 -7.50
CA VAL A 178 -18.37 0.76 -6.67
C VAL A 178 -18.11 -0.64 -6.10
N LEU A 179 -17.03 -1.28 -6.53
CA LEU A 179 -16.59 -2.59 -6.05
C LEU A 179 -15.63 -2.48 -4.86
N THR A 180 -14.80 -1.44 -4.81
CA THR A 180 -13.83 -1.27 -3.73
C THR A 180 -13.91 0.11 -3.09
N TYR A 181 -13.83 0.12 -1.76
CA TYR A 181 -13.56 1.31 -0.96
C TYR A 181 -12.10 1.27 -0.49
N SER A 182 -11.26 2.18 -0.99
CA SER A 182 -9.84 2.23 -0.66
C SER A 182 -9.53 3.43 0.23
N CYS A 183 -8.85 3.21 1.37
CA CYS A 183 -8.40 4.26 2.29
C CYS A 183 -7.00 3.95 2.82
N ASP A 184 -6.40 4.91 3.54
CA ASP A 184 -5.11 4.71 4.20
C ASP A 184 -5.24 3.72 5.39
N GLY A 185 -4.09 3.31 5.93
CA GLY A 185 -3.99 2.37 7.05
C GLY A 185 -3.99 3.01 8.44
N THR A 186 -4.41 4.27 8.58
CA THR A 186 -4.45 4.92 9.90
C THR A 186 -5.51 4.28 10.80
N ALA A 187 -5.31 4.35 12.12
CA ALA A 187 -6.24 3.75 13.07
C ALA A 187 -7.69 4.28 12.94
N VAL A 188 -7.85 5.56 12.59
CA VAL A 188 -9.17 6.18 12.38
C VAL A 188 -9.83 5.64 11.11
N GLU A 189 -9.08 5.46 10.03
CA GLU A 189 -9.58 4.92 8.76
C GLU A 189 -9.91 3.43 8.87
N LEU A 190 -9.08 2.65 9.55
CA LEU A 190 -9.37 1.25 9.88
C LEU A 190 -10.67 1.13 10.68
N THR A 191 -10.85 1.98 11.70
CA THR A 191 -12.10 2.02 12.48
C THR A 191 -13.29 2.39 11.58
N THR A 192 -13.12 3.36 10.67
CA THR A 192 -14.16 3.79 9.73
C THR A 192 -14.55 2.66 8.77
N GLN A 193 -13.59 1.91 8.23
CA GLN A 193 -13.84 0.75 7.38
C GLN A 193 -14.52 -0.40 8.14
N GLU A 194 -14.18 -0.63 9.41
CA GLU A 194 -14.86 -1.60 10.26
C GLU A 194 -16.32 -1.20 10.51
N LEU A 195 -16.58 0.07 10.84
CA LEU A 195 -17.94 0.58 11.01
C LEU A 195 -18.74 0.51 9.69
N TRP A 196 -18.12 0.81 8.56
CA TRP A 196 -18.71 0.66 7.24
C TRP A 196 -19.07 -0.80 6.94
N ALA A 197 -18.16 -1.74 7.18
CA ALA A 197 -18.44 -3.16 6.98
C ALA A 197 -19.60 -3.65 7.87
N ASN A 198 -19.70 -3.12 9.10
CA ASN A 198 -20.77 -3.44 10.04
C ASN A 198 -22.12 -2.79 9.67
N SER A 199 -22.13 -1.72 8.87
CA SER A 199 -23.36 -1.07 8.38
C SER A 199 -23.94 -1.73 7.12
N ALA A 200 -23.28 -2.78 6.61
CA ALA A 200 -23.72 -3.52 5.44
C ALA A 200 -25.05 -4.26 5.66
N SER A 201 -25.86 -4.32 4.60
CA SER A 201 -27.16 -5.01 4.61
C SER A 201 -27.02 -6.53 4.71
N SER A 202 -25.92 -7.07 4.18
CA SER A 202 -25.58 -8.49 4.18
C SER A 202 -24.09 -8.63 3.84
N THR A 203 -23.59 -9.87 3.85
CA THR A 203 -22.18 -10.16 3.54
C THR A 203 -22.13 -11.27 2.50
N LYS A 204 -21.43 -11.02 1.38
CA LYS A 204 -21.11 -12.06 0.42
C LYS A 204 -19.90 -12.83 0.93
N THR A 205 -20.07 -14.13 1.12
CA THR A 205 -19.07 -14.99 1.75
C THR A 205 -18.59 -16.04 0.76
N TYR A 206 -17.27 -16.19 0.65
CA TYR A 206 -16.62 -17.28 -0.06
C TYR A 206 -15.96 -18.19 0.98
N THR A 207 -16.38 -19.45 1.00
CA THR A 207 -15.90 -20.44 1.97
C THR A 207 -15.12 -21.52 1.23
N PHE A 208 -13.88 -21.73 1.65
CA PHE A 208 -13.00 -22.75 1.09
C PHE A 208 -12.54 -23.70 2.19
N ARG A 209 -12.46 -24.99 1.88
CA ARG A 209 -11.94 -25.96 2.83
C ARG A 209 -10.47 -25.70 3.10
N HIS A 210 -10.09 -25.76 4.36
CA HIS A 210 -8.69 -25.70 4.73
C HIS A 210 -7.94 -26.94 4.20
N PRO A 211 -6.71 -26.82 3.67
CA PRO A 211 -5.95 -27.96 3.15
C PRO A 211 -5.68 -29.07 4.18
N VAL A 212 -5.55 -28.69 5.46
CA VAL A 212 -5.41 -29.63 6.59
C VAL A 212 -6.78 -30.03 7.11
N HIS A 213 -7.01 -31.34 7.19
CA HIS A 213 -8.24 -31.91 7.73
C HIS A 213 -8.48 -31.50 9.20
N GLY A 214 -9.71 -31.09 9.51
CA GLY A 214 -10.13 -30.72 10.87
C GLY A 214 -9.84 -29.27 11.27
N GLN A 215 -9.17 -28.50 10.41
CA GLN A 215 -9.01 -27.06 10.60
C GLN A 215 -10.27 -26.29 10.13
N PRO A 216 -10.54 -25.10 10.69
CA PRO A 216 -11.65 -24.26 10.26
C PRO A 216 -11.55 -23.89 8.78
N ASP A 217 -12.69 -23.80 8.10
CA ASP A 217 -12.75 -23.32 6.72
C ASP A 217 -12.18 -21.89 6.60
N ILE A 218 -11.59 -21.62 5.46
CA ILE A 218 -11.07 -20.30 5.09
C ILE A 218 -12.23 -19.49 4.56
N VAL A 219 -12.49 -18.34 5.18
CA VAL A 219 -13.65 -17.49 4.88
C VAL A 219 -13.18 -16.13 4.39
N ILE A 220 -13.57 -15.76 3.18
CA ILE A 220 -13.40 -14.42 2.62
C ILE A 220 -14.77 -13.75 2.57
N SER A 221 -14.89 -12.62 3.25
CA SER A 221 -16.15 -11.89 3.42
C SER A 221 -16.08 -10.52 2.75
N ILE A 222 -17.07 -10.20 1.94
CA ILE A 222 -17.24 -8.90 1.30
C ILE A 222 -18.56 -8.27 1.74
N PRO A 223 -18.55 -7.11 2.41
CA PRO A 223 -19.75 -6.36 2.76
C PRO A 223 -20.62 -6.06 1.54
N VAL A 224 -21.95 -6.14 1.68
CA VAL A 224 -22.92 -5.83 0.62
C VAL A 224 -23.75 -4.62 1.00
N HIS A 225 -23.60 -3.56 0.22
CA HIS A 225 -24.32 -2.30 0.36
C HIS A 225 -25.23 -2.11 -0.86
N ASP A 226 -26.51 -1.80 -0.63
CA ASP A 226 -27.52 -1.62 -1.68
C ASP A 226 -27.55 -2.77 -2.72
N GLY A 227 -27.40 -4.01 -2.24
CA GLY A 227 -27.37 -5.22 -3.06
C GLY A 227 -26.09 -5.42 -3.89
N PHE A 228 -25.05 -4.61 -3.69
CA PHE A 228 -23.78 -4.71 -4.40
C PHE A 228 -22.59 -4.93 -3.44
N PRO A 229 -21.65 -5.85 -3.74
CA PRO A 229 -20.49 -6.08 -2.88
C PRO A 229 -19.50 -4.91 -2.96
N VAL A 230 -19.07 -4.42 -1.80
CA VAL A 230 -18.08 -3.35 -1.64
C VAL A 230 -16.97 -3.86 -0.74
N LEU A 231 -15.81 -4.14 -1.33
CA LEU A 231 -14.63 -4.63 -0.63
C LEU A 231 -13.81 -3.47 -0.06
N ASN A 232 -13.53 -3.53 1.23
CA ASN A 232 -12.58 -2.63 1.87
C ASN A 232 -11.15 -3.00 1.46
N MET A 233 -10.44 -2.00 0.94
CA MET A 233 -9.04 -2.11 0.50
C MET A 233 -8.16 -1.23 1.38
N GLN A 234 -6.98 -1.74 1.69
CA GLN A 234 -5.92 -1.05 2.41
C GLN A 234 -4.77 -0.71 1.46
N ASP A 235 -4.03 0.36 1.76
CA ASP A 235 -2.84 0.71 0.98
C ASP A 235 -1.71 -0.31 1.20
N ASN A 236 -1.46 -1.12 0.17
CA ASN A 236 -0.41 -2.13 0.16
C ASN A 236 1.01 -1.52 0.21
N LYS A 237 1.22 -0.30 -0.31
CA LYS A 237 2.52 0.39 -0.20
C LYS A 237 2.75 0.90 1.22
N HIS A 238 1.70 1.28 1.95
CA HIS A 238 1.81 1.61 3.36
C HIS A 238 2.24 0.39 4.19
N PHE A 239 1.60 -0.75 3.99
CA PHE A 239 2.01 -2.02 4.62
C PHE A 239 3.48 -2.36 4.35
N TRP A 240 3.95 -2.12 3.11
CA TRP A 240 5.33 -2.34 2.71
C TRP A 240 6.32 -1.47 3.50
N LYS A 241 5.97 -0.19 3.70
CA LYS A 241 6.73 0.76 4.51
C LYS A 241 6.76 0.35 5.98
N ASP A 242 5.63 -0.09 6.53
CA ASP A 242 5.55 -0.56 7.93
C ASP A 242 6.42 -1.79 8.17
N CYS A 243 6.40 -2.74 7.23
CA CYS A 243 7.28 -3.92 7.28
C CYS A 243 8.75 -3.50 7.27
N ARG A 244 9.15 -2.63 6.35
CA ARG A 244 10.52 -2.06 6.35
C ARG A 244 10.87 -1.43 7.70
N MET A 245 9.97 -0.61 8.25
CA MET A 245 10.17 0.08 9.52
C MET A 245 10.29 -0.88 10.72
N ALA A 246 9.63 -2.03 10.69
CA ALA A 246 9.74 -3.05 11.74
C ALA A 246 11.18 -3.55 11.94
N VAL A 247 12.00 -3.57 10.88
CA VAL A 247 13.42 -3.94 10.93
C VAL A 247 14.32 -2.74 11.23
N HIS A 248 13.91 -1.52 10.85
CA HIS A 248 14.75 -0.32 10.93
C HIS A 248 14.79 0.36 12.30
N SER A 249 13.81 0.13 13.18
CA SER A 249 13.93 0.59 14.56
C SER A 249 15.04 -0.20 15.25
N GLY A 250 16.23 0.36 15.41
CA GLY A 250 17.45 -0.35 15.87
C GLY A 250 17.36 -1.10 17.21
N ALA A 251 16.26 -0.97 17.95
CA ALA A 251 15.94 -1.75 19.14
C ALA A 251 15.11 -3.02 18.88
N ARG A 252 14.66 -3.25 17.64
CA ARG A 252 13.84 -4.41 17.28
C ARG A 252 14.69 -5.55 16.73
N PHE A 253 14.31 -6.74 17.18
CA PHE A 253 14.93 -8.01 16.87
C PHE A 253 13.79 -8.96 16.52
N LEU A 254 13.59 -9.25 15.23
CA LEU A 254 12.51 -10.17 14.86
C LEU A 254 13.05 -11.60 14.91
N VAL A 255 12.25 -12.52 15.44
CA VAL A 255 12.59 -13.94 15.53
C VAL A 255 11.68 -14.72 14.60
N LEU A 256 12.27 -15.56 13.76
CA LEU A 256 11.57 -16.42 12.82
C LEU A 256 12.24 -17.80 12.85
N GLY A 257 11.64 -18.72 13.62
CA GLY A 257 12.20 -20.04 13.85
C GLY A 257 13.56 -19.97 14.52
N ALA A 258 14.55 -20.66 13.93
CA ALA A 258 15.93 -20.65 14.41
C ALA A 258 16.74 -19.42 13.98
N TYR A 259 16.11 -18.45 13.29
CA TYR A 259 16.80 -17.32 12.66
C TYR A 259 16.26 -15.98 13.15
N THR A 260 17.05 -14.93 12.89
CA THR A 260 16.77 -13.58 13.36
C THR A 260 16.86 -12.60 12.20
N ILE A 261 16.08 -11.53 12.28
CA ILE A 261 16.04 -10.43 11.32
C ILE A 261 16.35 -9.14 12.07
N THR A 262 17.42 -8.47 11.66
CA THR A 262 17.96 -7.33 12.40
C THR A 262 18.34 -6.16 11.50
N TYR A 263 18.35 -4.96 12.08
CA TYR A 263 18.89 -3.76 11.43
C TYR A 263 20.35 -3.95 10.97
N SER A 264 21.18 -4.65 11.75
CA SER A 264 22.59 -4.86 11.43
C SER A 264 22.78 -5.63 10.13
N GLN A 265 21.94 -6.63 9.83
CA GLN A 265 21.97 -7.33 8.54
C GLN A 265 21.70 -6.35 7.40
N LEU A 266 20.67 -5.51 7.51
CA LEU A 266 20.35 -4.51 6.48
C LEU A 266 21.48 -3.49 6.30
N ARG A 267 22.13 -3.07 7.38
CA ARG A 267 23.25 -2.14 7.31
C ARG A 267 24.47 -2.75 6.61
N ILE A 268 24.76 -4.01 6.86
CA ILE A 268 25.81 -4.77 6.17
C ILE A 268 25.46 -4.91 4.69
N LEU A 269 24.21 -5.25 4.35
CA LEU A 269 23.76 -5.30 2.96
C LEU A 269 23.97 -3.97 2.25
N ALA A 270 23.57 -2.86 2.87
CA ALA A 270 23.69 -1.55 2.24
C ALA A 270 25.15 -1.07 2.10
N ASP A 271 26.10 -1.63 2.86
CA ASP A 271 27.54 -1.35 2.75
C ASP A 271 28.25 -2.27 1.76
N ALA A 272 27.63 -3.40 1.39
CA ALA A 272 28.25 -4.42 0.58
C ALA A 272 28.48 -3.93 -0.87
N GLU A 273 29.60 -4.34 -1.45
CA GLU A 273 29.92 -4.02 -2.84
C GLU A 273 28.87 -4.61 -3.79
N ASN A 274 28.42 -3.82 -4.77
CA ASN A 274 27.37 -4.17 -5.73
C ASN A 274 25.99 -4.46 -5.12
N SER A 275 25.76 -4.08 -3.87
CA SER A 275 24.43 -4.20 -3.27
C SER A 275 23.39 -3.35 -4.01
N PRO A 276 22.19 -3.90 -4.28
CA PRO A 276 21.06 -3.11 -4.78
C PRO A 276 20.54 -2.10 -3.75
N LEU A 277 20.80 -2.33 -2.45
CA LEU A 277 20.48 -1.41 -1.37
C LEU A 277 21.53 -0.30 -1.26
N GLN A 278 21.07 0.94 -1.09
CA GLN A 278 21.92 2.09 -0.85
C GLN A 278 22.07 2.34 0.65
N ILE A 279 23.20 2.89 1.10
CA ILE A 279 23.39 3.29 2.53
C ILE A 279 22.26 4.19 3.02
N ARG A 280 21.77 5.12 2.17
CA ARG A 280 20.65 6.01 2.52
C ARG A 280 19.29 5.31 2.64
N ASP A 281 19.17 4.08 2.15
CA ASP A 281 17.96 3.27 2.32
C ASP A 281 17.85 2.69 3.74
N VAL A 282 18.96 2.70 4.49
CA VAL A 282 19.06 2.13 5.83
C VAL A 282 19.43 3.19 6.87
N GLU A 283 20.32 4.13 6.54
CA GLU A 283 20.71 5.24 7.40
C GLU A 283 19.98 6.54 7.05
N ARG A 284 19.53 7.27 8.09
CA ARG A 284 18.83 8.56 7.96
C ARG A 284 17.65 8.51 6.99
N THR A 285 16.94 7.39 7.04
CA THR A 285 15.85 7.06 6.14
C THR A 285 14.67 8.00 6.32
N ASP A 286 14.16 8.53 5.21
CA ASP A 286 12.80 9.06 5.17
C ASP A 286 11.82 7.88 5.31
N LYS A 287 10.96 7.94 6.34
CA LYS A 287 9.96 6.91 6.64
C LYS A 287 8.91 6.79 5.53
N MET A 288 8.76 7.83 4.72
CA MET A 288 7.83 7.90 3.60
C MET A 288 8.48 7.56 2.25
N ASP A 289 9.74 7.13 2.23
CA ASP A 289 10.46 6.79 0.99
C ASP A 289 10.04 5.40 0.46
N ASP A 290 9.12 5.40 -0.49
CA ASP A 290 8.67 4.20 -1.20
C ASP A 290 9.80 3.56 -2.02
N TYR A 291 10.77 4.33 -2.53
CA TYR A 291 11.87 3.76 -3.32
C TYR A 291 12.81 2.91 -2.47
N ALA A 292 13.07 3.34 -1.24
CA ALA A 292 13.88 2.58 -0.31
C ALA A 292 13.17 1.29 0.15
N ALA A 293 11.85 1.35 0.39
CA ALA A 293 11.04 0.14 0.59
C ALA A 293 11.11 -0.78 -0.65
N ALA A 294 10.98 -0.21 -1.84
CA ALA A 294 11.03 -0.96 -3.08
C ALA A 294 12.36 -1.64 -3.35
N ARG A 295 13.48 -0.96 -3.11
CA ARG A 295 14.79 -1.57 -3.23
C ARG A 295 14.96 -2.70 -2.21
N MET A 296 14.61 -2.49 -0.94
CA MET A 296 14.77 -3.50 0.11
C MET A 296 14.06 -4.82 -0.23
N PHE A 297 12.83 -4.75 -0.70
CA PHE A 297 12.02 -5.92 -0.98
C PHE A 297 12.05 -6.36 -2.45
N SER A 298 12.91 -5.77 -3.27
CA SER A 298 13.04 -6.14 -4.68
C SER A 298 13.63 -7.54 -4.85
N ALA A 299 13.29 -8.17 -5.98
CA ALA A 299 13.90 -9.43 -6.42
C ALA A 299 15.44 -9.34 -6.48
N ALA A 300 15.99 -8.20 -6.92
CA ALA A 300 17.43 -7.98 -6.98
C ALA A 300 18.09 -8.02 -5.59
N THR A 301 17.48 -7.37 -4.59
CA THR A 301 17.99 -7.44 -3.21
C THR A 301 17.86 -8.86 -2.67
N LEU A 302 16.71 -9.52 -2.89
CA LEU A 302 16.53 -10.91 -2.46
C LEU A 302 17.60 -11.83 -3.06
N GLU A 303 17.82 -11.76 -4.37
CA GLU A 303 18.86 -12.52 -5.08
C GLU A 303 20.24 -12.24 -4.48
N PHE A 304 20.57 -10.98 -4.26
CA PHE A 304 21.84 -10.59 -3.65
C PHE A 304 22.03 -11.20 -2.25
N VAL A 305 21.00 -11.18 -1.38
CA VAL A 305 21.08 -11.81 -0.05
C VAL A 305 21.23 -13.31 -0.17
N VAL A 306 20.50 -13.96 -1.09
CA VAL A 306 20.54 -15.40 -1.31
C VAL A 306 21.93 -15.86 -1.75
N VAL A 307 22.59 -15.11 -2.64
CA VAL A 307 23.92 -15.45 -3.16
C VAL A 307 25.03 -15.13 -2.15
N HIS A 308 25.03 -13.94 -1.56
CA HIS A 308 26.14 -13.48 -0.73
C HIS A 308 26.00 -13.80 0.76
N PHE A 309 24.77 -13.98 1.23
CA PHE A 309 24.46 -14.23 2.65
C PHE A 309 23.45 -15.37 2.84
N PRO A 310 23.67 -16.57 2.26
CA PRO A 310 22.72 -17.69 2.29
C PRO A 310 22.37 -18.16 3.72
N ARG A 311 23.24 -17.86 4.69
CA ARG A 311 23.04 -18.14 6.12
C ARG A 311 21.93 -17.29 6.75
N TRP A 312 21.54 -16.16 6.15
CA TRP A 312 20.50 -15.26 6.67
C TRP A 312 19.09 -15.70 6.25
N ARG A 313 18.76 -16.98 6.47
CA ARG A 313 17.50 -17.61 6.02
C ARG A 313 16.26 -16.87 6.53
N GLY A 314 16.27 -16.39 7.78
CA GLY A 314 15.18 -15.60 8.34
C GLY A 314 14.92 -14.31 7.55
N LEU A 315 15.98 -13.58 7.19
CA LEU A 315 15.88 -12.37 6.38
C LEU A 315 15.45 -12.69 4.94
N ILE A 316 16.00 -13.74 4.33
CA ILE A 316 15.64 -14.18 2.97
C ILE A 316 14.13 -14.49 2.89
N VAL A 317 13.61 -15.31 3.81
CA VAL A 317 12.19 -15.67 3.85
C VAL A 317 11.32 -14.45 4.10
N TYR A 318 11.74 -13.55 4.99
CA TYR A 318 11.02 -12.32 5.26
C TYR A 318 10.94 -11.39 4.04
N LEU A 319 12.06 -11.15 3.37
CA LEU A 319 12.12 -10.34 2.15
C LEU A 319 11.26 -10.94 1.04
N PHE A 320 11.32 -12.26 0.88
CA PHE A 320 10.51 -12.99 -0.10
C PHE A 320 9.01 -12.85 0.17
N VAL A 321 8.53 -13.20 1.38
CA VAL A 321 7.09 -13.20 1.67
C VAL A 321 6.47 -11.82 1.58
N VAL A 322 7.15 -10.82 2.16
CA VAL A 322 6.64 -9.43 2.18
C VAL A 322 6.75 -8.79 0.80
N GLY A 323 7.90 -8.95 0.12
CA GLY A 323 8.11 -8.39 -1.22
C GLY A 323 7.12 -8.96 -2.23
N ASP A 324 7.00 -10.29 -2.28
CA ASP A 324 6.16 -10.97 -3.25
C ASP A 324 4.66 -10.72 -3.00
N LEU A 325 4.23 -10.51 -1.74
CA LEU A 325 2.85 -10.10 -1.44
C LEU A 325 2.52 -8.72 -2.02
N VAL A 326 3.43 -7.74 -1.90
CA VAL A 326 3.22 -6.40 -2.47
C VAL A 326 3.35 -6.43 -4.00
N ASP A 327 4.26 -7.23 -4.55
CA ASP A 327 4.34 -7.48 -5.98
C ASP A 327 3.07 -8.13 -6.53
N ALA A 328 2.38 -8.97 -5.75
CA ALA A 328 1.08 -9.50 -6.14
C ALA A 328 -0.03 -8.44 -6.24
N TYR A 329 0.20 -7.20 -5.78
CA TYR A 329 -0.62 -6.05 -6.13
C TYR A 329 -0.02 -5.25 -7.29
N GLN A 330 1.28 -4.99 -7.22
CA GLN A 330 1.95 -3.97 -8.03
C GLN A 330 2.48 -4.51 -9.37
N CYS A 331 2.78 -5.79 -9.51
CA CYS A 331 3.28 -6.36 -10.76
C CYS A 331 2.19 -6.31 -11.85
N ARG A 332 2.52 -5.85 -13.06
CA ARG A 332 1.56 -5.72 -14.17
C ARG A 332 1.36 -7.03 -14.94
N GLY A 333 2.41 -7.84 -15.05
CA GLY A 333 2.39 -9.10 -15.81
C GLY A 333 1.89 -10.33 -15.02
N MET A 334 1.66 -10.21 -13.71
CA MET A 334 1.26 -11.35 -12.88
C MET A 334 -0.22 -11.71 -13.09
N ASN A 335 -0.49 -12.98 -13.38
CA ASN A 335 -1.85 -13.50 -13.54
C ASN A 335 -2.58 -13.64 -12.19
N ASN A 336 -3.93 -13.68 -12.23
CA ASN A 336 -4.73 -13.73 -11.01
C ASN A 336 -4.63 -15.06 -10.23
N SER A 337 -4.24 -16.17 -10.89
CA SER A 337 -4.05 -17.45 -10.19
C SER A 337 -2.82 -17.40 -9.28
N ASP A 338 -1.71 -16.85 -9.76
CA ASP A 338 -0.48 -16.70 -8.97
C ASP A 338 -0.66 -15.65 -7.86
N ARG A 339 -1.41 -14.56 -8.12
CA ARG A 339 -1.80 -13.60 -7.06
C ARG A 339 -2.57 -14.27 -5.92
N LEU A 340 -3.50 -15.19 -6.23
CA LEU A 340 -4.20 -15.97 -5.18
C LEU A 340 -3.24 -16.87 -4.41
N VAL A 341 -2.35 -17.59 -5.10
CA VAL A 341 -1.35 -18.45 -4.44
C VAL A 341 -0.51 -17.63 -3.47
N ILE A 342 -0.04 -16.47 -3.90
CA ILE A 342 0.74 -15.54 -3.06
C ILE A 342 -0.08 -15.03 -1.88
N ALA A 343 -1.32 -14.60 -2.10
CA ALA A 343 -2.22 -14.14 -1.04
C ALA A 343 -2.39 -15.20 0.06
N PHE A 344 -2.71 -16.44 -0.33
CA PHE A 344 -2.90 -17.53 0.63
C PHE A 344 -1.59 -17.97 1.28
N ARG A 345 -0.48 -18.07 0.53
CA ARG A 345 0.83 -18.37 1.10
C ARG A 345 1.22 -17.37 2.19
N SER A 346 1.11 -16.08 1.90
CA SER A 346 1.47 -15.03 2.85
C SER A 346 0.52 -15.03 4.04
N MET A 347 -0.78 -15.28 3.83
CA MET A 347 -1.75 -15.44 4.92
C MET A 347 -1.36 -16.57 5.87
N PHE A 348 -1.12 -17.77 5.34
CA PHE A 348 -0.70 -18.92 6.16
C PHE A 348 0.63 -18.64 6.86
N PHE A 349 1.61 -18.07 6.15
CA PHE A 349 2.89 -17.70 6.75
C PHE A 349 2.73 -16.76 7.94
N PHE A 350 1.94 -15.68 7.84
CA PHE A 350 1.71 -14.76 8.94
C PHE A 350 1.01 -15.43 10.13
N GLN A 351 0.03 -16.30 9.86
CA GLN A 351 -0.66 -17.07 10.90
C GLN A 351 0.31 -18.00 11.64
N PHE A 352 1.16 -18.71 10.90
CA PHE A 352 2.15 -19.60 11.49
C PHE A 352 3.24 -18.85 12.25
N TRP A 353 3.73 -17.74 11.71
CA TRP A 353 4.74 -16.93 12.38
C TRP A 353 4.22 -16.43 13.73
N ARG A 354 2.97 -15.94 13.78
CA ARG A 354 2.32 -15.58 15.04
C ARG A 354 2.17 -16.78 15.97
N GLY A 355 1.69 -17.91 15.48
CA GLY A 355 1.56 -19.13 16.27
C GLY A 355 2.87 -19.63 16.86
N PHE A 356 3.98 -19.46 16.14
CA PHE A 356 5.33 -19.75 16.63
C PHE A 356 5.72 -18.85 17.80
N ILE A 357 5.53 -17.53 17.67
CA ILE A 357 5.85 -16.57 18.74
C ILE A 357 5.08 -16.91 20.02
N ASP A 358 3.78 -17.20 19.88
CA ASP A 358 2.91 -17.58 20.99
C ASP A 358 3.37 -18.90 21.65
N LYS A 359 3.69 -19.93 20.85
CA LYS A 359 4.11 -21.26 21.36
C LYS A 359 5.50 -21.30 21.96
N ALA A 360 6.43 -20.52 21.41
CA ALA A 360 7.78 -20.41 21.93
C ALA A 360 7.85 -19.52 23.20
N GLY A 361 6.75 -18.87 23.57
CA GLY A 361 6.66 -18.00 24.75
C GLY A 361 7.39 -16.66 24.57
N TYR A 362 7.60 -16.22 23.33
CA TYR A 362 8.23 -14.94 23.05
C TYR A 362 7.25 -13.79 23.25
N SER A 363 7.77 -12.63 23.66
CA SER A 363 6.98 -11.39 23.60
C SER A 363 6.60 -11.06 22.15
N SER A 364 5.42 -10.49 21.95
CA SER A 364 4.98 -10.02 20.63
C SER A 364 5.89 -8.96 20.02
N SER A 365 6.78 -8.34 20.81
CA SER A 365 7.81 -7.41 20.33
C SER A 365 8.87 -8.06 19.43
N TYR A 366 9.03 -9.39 19.50
CA TYR A 366 9.94 -10.18 18.65
C TYR A 366 9.32 -10.55 17.29
N CYS A 367 8.15 -9.99 16.97
CA CYS A 367 7.46 -10.16 15.70
C CYS A 367 7.13 -8.78 15.10
N LEU A 368 6.45 -8.79 13.95
CA LEU A 368 5.76 -7.60 13.47
C LEU A 368 4.81 -7.08 14.56
N ALA A 369 4.68 -5.76 14.65
CA ALA A 369 3.70 -5.16 15.56
C ALA A 369 2.30 -5.75 15.30
N PRO A 370 1.46 -5.95 16.33
CA PRO A 370 0.13 -6.52 16.16
C PRO A 370 -0.71 -5.83 15.09
N GLU A 371 -0.59 -4.51 14.98
CA GLU A 371 -1.25 -3.69 13.97
C GLU A 371 -0.74 -4.01 12.56
N THR A 372 0.57 -4.05 12.36
CA THR A 372 1.19 -4.41 11.07
C THR A 372 0.83 -5.84 10.67
N MET A 373 0.79 -6.78 11.62
CA MET A 373 0.38 -8.17 11.36
C MET A 373 -1.10 -8.23 10.95
N LYS A 374 -1.97 -7.47 11.62
CA LYS A 374 -3.39 -7.35 11.26
C LYS A 374 -3.55 -6.79 9.84
N ILE A 375 -2.83 -5.72 9.51
CA ILE A 375 -2.82 -5.14 8.16
C ILE A 375 -2.33 -6.16 7.14
N GLY A 376 -1.26 -6.91 7.42
CA GLY A 376 -0.75 -7.96 6.52
C GLY A 376 -1.79 -9.02 6.19
N LEU A 377 -2.56 -9.48 7.18
CA LEU A 377 -3.68 -10.41 6.96
C LEU A 377 -4.83 -9.76 6.17
N VAL A 378 -5.14 -8.49 6.42
CA VAL A 378 -6.14 -7.72 5.65
C VAL A 378 -5.70 -7.57 4.20
N VAL A 379 -4.43 -7.29 3.93
CA VAL A 379 -3.86 -7.25 2.58
C VAL A 379 -3.99 -8.62 1.90
N CYS A 380 -3.66 -9.72 2.58
CA CYS A 380 -3.86 -11.06 1.99
C CYS A 380 -5.33 -11.33 1.64
N ASN A 381 -6.24 -11.08 2.59
CA ASN A 381 -7.67 -11.34 2.41
C ASN A 381 -8.31 -10.42 1.36
N SER A 382 -7.91 -9.14 1.31
CA SER A 382 -8.43 -8.18 0.34
C SER A 382 -7.92 -8.46 -1.07
N LEU A 383 -6.70 -8.97 -1.27
CA LEU A 383 -6.25 -9.40 -2.60
C LEU A 383 -7.12 -10.55 -3.13
N ALA A 384 -7.35 -11.56 -2.29
CA ALA A 384 -8.17 -12.69 -2.66
C ALA A 384 -9.66 -12.29 -2.84
N GLY A 385 -10.18 -11.47 -1.94
CA GLY A 385 -11.52 -10.88 -2.05
C GLY A 385 -11.69 -10.01 -3.30
N LEU A 386 -10.65 -9.28 -3.72
CA LEU A 386 -10.68 -8.45 -4.92
C LEU A 386 -10.79 -9.31 -6.17
N ILE A 387 -10.01 -10.38 -6.27
CA ILE A 387 -10.04 -11.30 -7.42
C ILE A 387 -11.42 -11.96 -7.53
N LEU A 388 -11.97 -12.46 -6.42
CA LEU A 388 -13.28 -13.11 -6.38
C LEU A 388 -14.42 -12.12 -6.62
N GLY A 389 -14.39 -10.97 -5.94
CA GLY A 389 -15.37 -9.89 -6.09
C GLY A 389 -15.39 -9.33 -7.51
N HIS A 390 -14.23 -9.07 -8.12
CA HIS A 390 -14.13 -8.62 -9.50
C HIS A 390 -14.71 -9.64 -10.48
N ARG A 391 -14.31 -10.91 -10.35
CA ARG A 391 -14.80 -12.01 -11.21
C ARG A 391 -16.32 -12.09 -11.23
N ASP A 392 -16.94 -12.01 -10.05
CA ASP A 392 -18.37 -12.22 -9.88
C ASP A 392 -19.20 -10.95 -10.10
N SER A 393 -18.60 -9.76 -9.95
CA SER A 393 -19.30 -8.49 -10.06
C SER A 393 -19.11 -7.78 -11.39
N ARG A 394 -18.12 -8.12 -12.21
CA ARG A 394 -17.96 -7.49 -13.53
C ARG A 394 -19.11 -7.87 -14.48
N ARG A 395 -19.57 -6.91 -15.29
CA ARG A 395 -20.54 -7.15 -16.38
C ARG A 395 -19.83 -7.72 -17.60
N ASN A 396 -18.66 -7.18 -17.93
CA ASN A 396 -17.84 -7.65 -19.02
C ASN A 396 -16.85 -8.72 -18.51
N PRO A 397 -16.97 -10.00 -18.92
CA PRO A 397 -16.03 -11.05 -18.52
C PRO A 397 -14.59 -10.79 -18.97
N SER A 398 -14.40 -9.94 -19.98
CA SER A 398 -13.08 -9.54 -20.48
C SER A 398 -12.51 -8.30 -19.77
N LEU A 399 -13.20 -7.78 -18.74
CA LEU A 399 -12.68 -6.65 -17.97
C LEU A 399 -11.43 -7.10 -17.18
N PRO A 400 -10.25 -6.53 -17.48
CA PRO A 400 -9.02 -6.86 -16.77
C PRO A 400 -9.08 -6.41 -15.32
N LEU A 401 -8.45 -7.17 -14.44
CA LEU A 401 -8.20 -6.76 -13.06
C LEU A 401 -6.83 -6.11 -12.97
N ALA A 402 -6.76 -4.89 -12.44
CA ALA A 402 -5.52 -4.15 -12.21
C ALA A 402 -5.36 -3.83 -10.71
N PRO A 403 -4.86 -4.76 -9.88
CA PRO A 403 -4.90 -4.63 -8.41
C PRO A 403 -4.21 -3.37 -7.87
N TRP A 404 -3.15 -2.89 -8.54
CA TRP A 404 -2.45 -1.65 -8.14
C TRP A 404 -3.30 -0.39 -8.24
N LEU A 405 -4.41 -0.43 -8.99
CA LEU A 405 -5.37 0.68 -9.05
C LEU A 405 -6.33 0.70 -7.85
N HIS A 406 -6.53 -0.44 -7.17
CA HIS A 406 -7.42 -0.57 -6.00
C HIS A 406 -6.74 -0.12 -4.70
N SER A 407 -6.14 1.07 -4.71
CA SER A 407 -5.39 1.68 -3.59
C SER A 407 -5.70 3.18 -3.48
N THR A 408 -5.11 3.85 -2.49
CA THR A 408 -5.17 5.31 -2.33
C THR A 408 -4.21 6.06 -3.27
N GLU A 409 -3.42 5.37 -4.11
CA GLU A 409 -2.46 6.02 -5.00
C GLU A 409 -3.12 7.05 -5.92
N GLY A 410 -4.37 6.82 -6.35
CA GLY A 410 -5.11 7.80 -7.15
C GLY A 410 -5.37 9.13 -6.43
N ASN A 411 -5.58 9.09 -5.11
CA ASN A 411 -5.66 10.27 -4.25
C ASN A 411 -4.31 10.94 -4.10
N GLU A 412 -3.25 10.17 -3.81
CA GLU A 412 -1.89 10.68 -3.68
C GLU A 412 -1.43 11.40 -4.96
N HIS A 413 -1.77 10.87 -6.13
CA HIS A 413 -1.53 11.51 -7.42
C HIS A 413 -2.25 12.84 -7.59
N THR A 414 -3.51 12.91 -7.15
CA THR A 414 -4.27 14.16 -7.14
C THR A 414 -3.56 15.20 -6.27
N TYR A 415 -3.02 14.79 -5.13
CA TYR A 415 -2.28 15.67 -4.22
C TYR A 415 -0.91 16.07 -4.77
N GLY A 416 -0.18 15.13 -5.36
CA GLY A 416 1.12 15.36 -5.99
C GLY A 416 1.02 16.43 -7.07
N VAL A 417 0.09 16.25 -8.02
CA VAL A 417 -0.20 17.23 -9.08
C VAL A 417 -0.64 18.58 -8.49
N SER A 418 -1.49 18.56 -7.46
CA SER A 418 -1.90 19.81 -6.80
C SER A 418 -0.72 20.56 -6.15
N ARG A 419 0.24 19.84 -5.57
CA ARG A 419 1.44 20.40 -4.93
C ARG A 419 2.49 20.86 -5.94
N GLU A 420 2.56 20.24 -7.12
CA GLU A 420 3.39 20.73 -8.23
C GLU A 420 2.92 22.11 -8.69
N GLU A 421 1.59 22.32 -8.77
CA GLU A 421 0.99 23.60 -9.15
C GLU A 421 1.07 24.64 -8.02
N ASN A 422 0.79 24.25 -6.77
CA ASN A 422 0.90 25.10 -5.60
C ASN A 422 1.29 24.28 -4.36
N PRO A 423 2.55 24.34 -3.89
CA PRO A 423 3.00 23.54 -2.74
C PRO A 423 2.25 23.81 -1.43
N ASN A 424 1.67 25.01 -1.30
CA ASN A 424 1.14 25.59 -0.07
C ASN A 424 -0.31 26.08 -0.26
N PHE A 425 -1.13 25.30 -0.96
CA PHE A 425 -2.51 25.67 -1.28
C PHE A 425 -3.39 25.83 -0.03
N THR A 426 -4.25 26.84 -0.05
CA THR A 426 -5.40 26.97 0.85
C THR A 426 -6.57 26.10 0.34
N LEU A 427 -7.64 25.96 1.11
CA LEU A 427 -8.87 25.29 0.65
C LEU A 427 -9.36 25.85 -0.70
N TRP A 428 -9.40 27.18 -0.83
CA TRP A 428 -9.86 27.82 -2.06
C TRP A 428 -8.95 27.52 -3.25
N ASP A 429 -7.63 27.61 -3.06
CA ASP A 429 -6.69 27.28 -4.12
C ASP A 429 -6.88 25.82 -4.57
N PHE A 430 -7.12 24.91 -3.62
CA PHE A 430 -7.40 23.50 -3.91
C PHE A 430 -8.68 23.29 -4.71
N LEU A 431 -9.80 23.93 -4.33
CA LEU A 431 -11.06 23.86 -5.08
C LEU A 431 -10.91 24.42 -6.51
N MET A 432 -10.14 25.50 -6.68
CA MET A 432 -9.82 26.05 -7.99
C MET A 432 -8.97 25.10 -8.83
N LEU A 433 -8.05 24.35 -8.20
CA LEU A 433 -7.29 23.30 -8.85
C LEU A 433 -8.17 22.10 -9.24
N MET A 434 -9.14 21.70 -8.42
CA MET A 434 -10.06 20.58 -8.72
C MET A 434 -10.78 20.74 -10.06
N SER A 435 -11.18 21.96 -10.42
CA SER A 435 -11.78 22.25 -11.74
C SER A 435 -10.84 21.96 -12.94
N LYS A 436 -9.52 21.94 -12.70
CA LYS A 436 -8.47 21.68 -13.70
C LYS A 436 -7.90 20.26 -13.61
N MET A 437 -8.15 19.56 -12.50
CA MET A 437 -7.55 18.25 -12.22
C MET A 437 -7.70 17.22 -13.33
N PRO A 438 -8.87 17.09 -14.00
CA PRO A 438 -9.00 16.16 -15.12
C PRO A 438 -7.90 16.33 -16.17
N LEU A 439 -7.66 17.57 -16.59
CA LEU A 439 -6.67 17.89 -17.62
C LEU A 439 -5.24 17.75 -17.10
N LEU A 440 -4.99 18.10 -15.83
CA LEU A 440 -3.66 17.96 -15.24
C LEU A 440 -3.27 16.47 -15.09
N LEU A 441 -4.20 15.62 -14.64
CA LEU A 441 -3.96 14.18 -14.50
C LEU A 441 -3.81 13.50 -15.85
N GLU A 442 -4.60 13.88 -16.87
CA GLU A 442 -4.43 13.37 -18.24
C GLU A 442 -3.07 13.74 -18.85
N GLY A 443 -2.62 14.99 -18.64
CA GLY A 443 -1.30 15.44 -19.08
C GLY A 443 -0.18 14.69 -18.35
N GLU A 444 -0.31 14.50 -17.04
CA GLU A 444 0.66 13.77 -16.24
C GLU A 444 0.73 12.28 -16.62
N PHE A 445 -0.42 11.67 -16.86
CA PHE A 445 -0.52 10.30 -17.36
C PHE A 445 0.23 10.14 -18.69
N SER A 446 -0.03 11.05 -19.65
CA SER A 446 0.62 11.07 -20.96
C SER A 446 2.13 11.27 -20.87
N ARG A 447 2.59 12.07 -19.89
CA ARG A 447 4.01 12.27 -19.59
C ARG A 447 4.65 10.99 -19.06
N GLN A 448 4.03 10.35 -18.07
CA GLN A 448 4.61 9.18 -17.39
C GLN A 448 4.64 7.93 -18.28
N GLN A 449 3.61 7.67 -19.09
CA GLN A 449 3.64 6.56 -20.05
C GLN A 449 4.80 6.64 -21.04
N ARG A 450 5.25 7.85 -21.39
CA ARG A 450 6.34 8.09 -22.36
C ARG A 450 7.69 8.26 -21.68
N ALA A 451 7.75 8.37 -20.36
CA ALA A 451 8.98 8.56 -19.63
C ALA A 451 9.70 7.22 -19.41
N LEU A 452 11.01 7.19 -19.68
CA LEU A 452 11.86 6.08 -19.22
C LEU A 452 11.85 6.05 -17.68
N PRO A 453 11.96 4.85 -17.05
CA PRO A 453 12.05 4.75 -15.59
C PRO A 453 13.21 5.62 -15.12
N ARG A 454 12.92 6.66 -14.33
CA ARG A 454 13.97 7.49 -13.73
C ARG A 454 14.49 6.76 -12.50
N ALA A 455 15.76 6.35 -12.52
CA ALA A 455 16.46 5.99 -11.29
C ALA A 455 16.56 7.25 -10.42
N LYS A 456 15.79 7.29 -9.33
CA LYS A 456 15.80 8.42 -8.40
C LYS A 456 17.01 8.30 -7.48
N THR A 457 17.89 9.30 -7.50
CA THR A 457 19.11 9.41 -6.68
C THR A 457 18.88 10.16 -5.36
N THR A 458 17.67 10.71 -5.14
CA THR A 458 17.29 11.44 -3.91
C THR A 458 16.46 10.55 -2.99
N GLY A 459 16.89 10.36 -1.73
CA GLY A 459 16.23 9.49 -0.73
C GLY A 459 15.05 10.14 0.00
N SER A 460 14.12 10.77 -0.74
CA SER A 460 12.88 11.30 -0.17
C SER A 460 11.74 11.36 -1.17
N GLY A 461 10.52 11.10 -0.70
CA GLY A 461 9.27 11.26 -1.43
C GLY A 461 8.77 10.03 -2.20
N TYR A 462 7.47 10.04 -2.47
CA TYR A 462 6.69 8.91 -3.02
C TYR A 462 7.16 8.41 -4.39
N ASN A 463 6.99 7.10 -4.62
CA ASN A 463 7.16 6.47 -5.93
C ASN A 463 5.80 6.12 -6.54
N HIS A 464 5.44 6.93 -7.50
CA HIS A 464 4.20 6.82 -8.23
C HIS A 464 4.38 5.92 -9.46
N THR A 465 4.13 4.62 -9.27
CA THR A 465 4.07 3.63 -10.37
C THR A 465 2.66 3.51 -10.95
N TYR A 466 1.66 4.13 -10.34
CA TYR A 466 0.24 4.00 -10.67
C TYR A 466 -0.09 4.14 -12.18
N PHE A 467 0.53 5.08 -12.89
CA PHE A 467 0.32 5.28 -14.34
C PHE A 467 1.13 4.31 -15.22
N ASP A 468 2.03 3.53 -14.62
CA ASP A 468 2.78 2.49 -15.32
C ASP A 468 1.87 1.30 -15.62
N SER A 469 1.76 1.01 -16.91
CA SER A 469 1.00 -0.10 -17.48
C SER A 469 1.85 -0.89 -18.47
N ARG A 470 3.17 -0.69 -18.45
CA ARG A 470 4.11 -1.49 -19.25
C ARG A 470 4.01 -2.95 -18.81
N ASP A 471 4.13 -3.85 -19.77
CA ASP A 471 4.05 -5.31 -19.58
C ASP A 471 2.69 -5.85 -19.12
N LEU A 472 1.63 -5.04 -19.14
CA LEU A 472 0.28 -5.50 -18.88
C LEU A 472 -0.31 -6.20 -20.10
N ASP A 473 -0.60 -7.50 -19.94
CA ASP A 473 -1.45 -8.24 -20.85
C ASP A 473 -2.90 -8.20 -20.34
N LEU A 474 -3.78 -7.54 -21.09
CA LEU A 474 -5.19 -7.37 -20.73
C LEU A 474 -5.96 -8.70 -20.68
N HIS A 475 -5.57 -9.68 -21.49
CA HIS A 475 -6.22 -10.99 -21.50
C HIS A 475 -5.84 -11.78 -20.24
N VAL A 476 -4.56 -11.79 -19.89
CA VAL A 476 -4.05 -12.43 -18.66
C VAL A 476 -4.64 -11.76 -17.41
N ALA A 477 -4.74 -10.42 -17.42
CA ALA A 477 -5.32 -9.66 -16.32
C ALA A 477 -6.84 -9.91 -16.16
N ALA A 478 -7.55 -10.26 -17.23
CA ALA A 478 -8.98 -10.58 -17.19
C ALA A 478 -9.26 -12.04 -16.78
N ASP A 479 -8.29 -12.95 -16.93
CA ASP A 479 -8.45 -14.36 -16.56
C ASP A 479 -8.50 -14.51 -15.04
N CYS A 480 -9.66 -14.89 -14.51
CA CYS A 480 -9.87 -15.14 -13.09
C CYS A 480 -10.08 -16.64 -12.85
N PRO A 481 -9.49 -17.21 -11.77
CA PRO A 481 -9.64 -18.63 -11.48
C PRO A 481 -11.09 -19.02 -11.16
N THR A 482 -11.49 -20.19 -11.63
CA THR A 482 -12.81 -20.79 -11.36
C THR A 482 -12.89 -21.38 -9.96
N ASP A 483 -14.10 -21.58 -9.45
CA ASP A 483 -14.34 -22.19 -8.14
C ASP A 483 -13.72 -23.59 -8.01
N ASP A 484 -13.68 -24.36 -9.10
CA ASP A 484 -13.03 -25.68 -9.12
C ASP A 484 -11.50 -25.61 -9.00
N LYS A 485 -10.89 -24.54 -9.53
CA LYS A 485 -9.43 -24.36 -9.52
C LYS A 485 -8.94 -23.81 -8.18
N ILE A 486 -9.73 -22.96 -7.52
CA ILE A 486 -9.32 -22.24 -6.30
C ILE A 486 -8.81 -23.18 -5.17
N PRO A 487 -9.47 -24.30 -4.83
CA PRO A 487 -8.96 -25.22 -3.81
C PRO A 487 -7.51 -25.68 -4.07
N SER A 488 -7.18 -25.99 -5.33
CA SER A 488 -5.80 -26.40 -5.69
C SER A 488 -4.79 -25.26 -5.52
N LEU A 489 -5.19 -24.01 -5.77
CA LEU A 489 -4.36 -22.83 -5.56
C LEU A 489 -4.13 -22.55 -4.07
N ILE A 490 -5.16 -22.75 -3.24
CA ILE A 490 -5.06 -22.64 -1.78
C ILE A 490 -4.09 -23.70 -1.25
N THR A 491 -4.21 -24.95 -1.69
CA THR A 491 -3.28 -26.03 -1.32
C THR A 491 -1.84 -25.67 -1.74
N ARG A 492 -1.63 -25.19 -2.96
CA ARG A 492 -0.30 -24.73 -3.42
C ARG A 492 0.25 -23.61 -2.52
N GLY A 493 -0.57 -22.62 -2.15
CA GLY A 493 -0.17 -21.55 -1.25
C GLY A 493 0.20 -22.07 0.16
N TYR A 494 -0.58 -23.01 0.68
CA TYR A 494 -0.30 -23.69 1.95
C TYR A 494 1.04 -24.45 1.90
N ASP A 495 1.26 -25.28 0.89
CA ASP A 495 2.48 -26.08 0.74
C ASP A 495 3.73 -25.20 0.63
N GLN A 496 3.62 -24.07 -0.07
CA GLN A 496 4.68 -23.05 -0.13
C GLN A 496 4.96 -22.45 1.25
N ALA A 497 3.93 -22.09 2.02
CA ALA A 497 4.10 -21.54 3.36
C ALA A 497 4.75 -22.57 4.32
N VAL A 498 4.35 -23.83 4.26
CA VAL A 498 4.97 -24.92 5.02
C VAL A 498 6.44 -25.10 4.64
N SER A 499 6.77 -25.03 3.35
CA SER A 499 8.15 -25.16 2.87
C SER A 499 9.03 -24.01 3.37
N LEU A 500 8.51 -22.78 3.40
CA LEU A 500 9.21 -21.61 3.94
C LEU A 500 9.44 -21.73 5.46
N LEU A 501 8.48 -22.28 6.20
CA LEU A 501 8.66 -22.56 7.63
C LEU A 501 9.73 -23.62 7.88
N ALA A 502 9.72 -24.71 7.10
CA ALA A 502 10.72 -25.75 7.21
C ALA A 502 12.13 -25.20 6.97
N ALA A 503 12.28 -24.25 6.05
CA ALA A 503 13.54 -23.57 5.77
C ALA A 503 14.08 -22.75 6.96
N VAL A 504 13.21 -22.29 7.87
CA VAL A 504 13.59 -21.60 9.11
C VAL A 504 13.57 -22.50 10.35
N GLY A 505 13.42 -23.81 10.16
CA GLY A 505 13.43 -24.80 11.24
C GLY A 505 12.09 -24.95 11.99
N LEU A 506 10.99 -24.53 11.38
CA LEU A 506 9.64 -24.66 11.95
C LEU A 506 8.83 -25.75 11.26
N VAL A 507 8.03 -26.47 12.06
CA VAL A 507 7.10 -27.51 11.57
C VAL A 507 5.68 -26.97 11.70
N ALA A 508 4.99 -26.80 10.58
CA ALA A 508 3.65 -26.19 10.57
C ALA A 508 2.62 -26.94 11.43
N ALA A 509 2.67 -28.29 11.44
CA ALA A 509 1.77 -29.13 12.24
C ALA A 509 1.88 -28.82 13.74
N ASP A 510 3.10 -28.56 14.23
CA ASP A 510 3.37 -28.21 15.62
C ASP A 510 2.83 -26.83 15.98
N LEU A 511 2.49 -26.00 14.99
CA LEU A 511 1.94 -24.66 15.17
C LEU A 511 0.41 -24.64 15.09
N THR A 512 -0.20 -25.61 14.41
CA THR A 512 -1.67 -25.72 14.25
C THR A 512 -2.39 -26.45 15.38
N ASP A 513 -1.71 -27.33 16.11
CA ASP A 513 -2.33 -28.12 17.19
C ASP A 513 -2.33 -27.36 18.52
N GLY A 514 -3.48 -27.15 19.14
CA GLY A 514 -3.62 -26.56 20.48
C GLY A 514 -3.06 -27.42 21.63
N ARG A 515 -2.20 -28.41 21.34
CA ARG A 515 -1.53 -29.23 22.34
C ARG A 515 -0.23 -28.56 22.75
N SER A 516 -0.17 -28.20 24.03
CA SER A 516 0.95 -27.57 24.73
C SER A 516 2.15 -28.51 24.89
N GLY A 517 2.81 -28.87 23.78
CA GLY A 517 4.21 -29.28 23.80
C GLY A 517 5.03 -28.05 23.46
N GLY A 518 5.62 -27.40 24.45
CA GLY A 518 6.44 -26.20 24.21
C GLY A 518 7.57 -26.53 23.25
N LEU A 519 7.68 -25.78 22.15
CA LEU A 519 8.88 -25.80 21.33
C LEU A 519 10.02 -25.18 22.15
N PRO A 520 11.24 -25.74 22.12
CA PRO A 520 12.34 -25.19 22.89
C PRO A 520 12.60 -23.75 22.45
N SER A 521 12.53 -22.81 23.39
CA SER A 521 13.00 -21.45 23.17
C SER A 521 14.51 -21.48 22.93
N ILE A 522 15.06 -20.46 22.26
CA ILE A 522 16.53 -20.32 22.12
C ILE A 522 17.23 -20.40 23.50
N SER A 523 16.58 -19.92 24.56
CA SER A 523 17.09 -20.04 25.93
C SER A 523 17.25 -21.50 26.38
N SER A 524 16.30 -22.38 26.03
CA SER A 524 16.37 -23.80 26.37
C SER A 524 17.35 -24.60 25.50
N MET A 525 17.78 -24.06 24.36
CA MET A 525 18.88 -24.63 23.57
C MET A 525 20.26 -24.29 24.16
N LEU A 526 20.36 -23.19 24.91
CA LEU A 526 21.59 -22.73 25.54
C LEU A 526 21.89 -23.44 26.88
N ASP A 527 20.92 -24.16 27.46
CA ASP A 527 21.06 -24.91 28.73
C ASP A 527 21.65 -26.33 28.54
N TYR A 528 22.21 -26.66 27.38
CA TYR A 528 22.88 -27.94 27.15
C TYR A 528 24.30 -27.92 27.77
N ASP A 529 24.59 -28.85 28.70
CA ASP A 529 25.89 -28.93 29.37
C ASP A 529 27.00 -29.36 28.38
N TRP A 530 27.74 -28.38 27.87
CA TRP A 530 28.81 -28.53 26.90
C TRP A 530 30.06 -29.28 27.41
N ASN A 531 30.10 -29.68 28.68
CA ASN A 531 31.29 -30.31 29.28
C ASN A 531 31.56 -31.75 28.82
N GLU A 532 30.57 -32.47 28.25
CA GLU A 532 30.79 -33.85 27.77
C GLU A 532 31.30 -33.95 26.32
N ALA A 533 31.07 -32.95 25.47
CA ALA A 533 31.35 -33.04 24.03
C ALA A 533 32.84 -32.86 23.67
N PHE A 534 33.67 -32.32 24.57
CA PHE A 534 35.07 -31.99 24.29
C PHE A 534 36.06 -33.17 24.29
N LYS A 535 35.61 -34.42 24.50
CA LYS A 535 36.50 -35.59 24.64
C LYS A 535 36.83 -36.35 23.35
N THR A 536 36.19 -36.07 22.23
CA THR A 536 36.46 -36.80 20.98
C THR A 536 36.79 -35.84 19.86
N GLY A 537 38.09 -35.53 19.72
CA GLY A 537 38.59 -34.69 18.65
C GLY A 537 38.30 -35.29 17.27
N PHE A 538 37.87 -34.46 16.32
CA PHE A 538 37.75 -34.84 14.93
C PHE A 538 38.28 -33.76 13.99
N ARG A 539 38.93 -34.23 12.93
CA ARG A 539 39.77 -33.51 11.97
C ARG A 539 38.92 -33.14 10.75
N ALA A 540 39.00 -31.90 10.28
CA ALA A 540 38.29 -31.42 9.09
C ALA A 540 38.94 -31.94 7.78
N PRO A 541 38.14 -32.23 6.74
CA PRO A 541 38.58 -32.14 5.36
C PRO A 541 37.94 -30.95 4.62
N SER A 542 38.77 -30.30 3.81
CA SER A 542 38.44 -29.23 2.88
C SER A 542 37.90 -29.78 1.56
N THR A 543 36.94 -29.08 0.95
CA THR A 543 36.92 -28.74 -0.50
C THR A 543 35.72 -27.85 -0.83
N GLU A 544 35.99 -26.65 -1.35
CA GLU A 544 35.02 -25.76 -2.00
C GLU A 544 34.87 -26.17 -3.48
N GLN A 545 33.65 -26.09 -4.01
CA GLN A 545 33.42 -25.89 -5.44
C GLN A 545 32.37 -24.79 -5.67
N PRO A 546 32.57 -23.89 -6.65
CA PRO A 546 31.64 -22.82 -6.96
C PRO A 546 30.50 -23.32 -7.85
N VAL A 547 29.27 -22.85 -7.57
CA VAL A 547 28.08 -23.07 -8.40
C VAL A 547 27.76 -21.77 -9.16
N THR A 548 27.62 -21.87 -10.48
CA THR A 548 27.15 -20.78 -11.37
C THR A 548 25.61 -20.77 -11.44
N PRO A 549 24.91 -19.62 -11.29
CA PRO A 549 23.46 -19.57 -11.42
C PRO A 549 23.02 -19.01 -12.78
N ASP A 550 22.17 -19.78 -13.46
CA ASP A 550 21.13 -19.27 -14.37
C ASP A 550 19.81 -19.86 -13.85
N GLY A 551 18.93 -19.05 -13.26
CA GLY A 551 17.64 -19.53 -12.77
C GLY A 551 16.81 -18.52 -11.97
N ASP A 552 15.49 -18.60 -12.17
CA ASP A 552 14.43 -17.87 -11.46
C ASP A 552 14.57 -17.96 -9.92
N ALA A 553 14.14 -16.92 -9.19
CA ALA A 553 14.32 -16.77 -7.74
C ALA A 553 13.77 -17.96 -6.93
N ALA A 554 12.70 -18.61 -7.41
CA ALA A 554 12.18 -19.85 -6.81
C ALA A 554 13.16 -21.04 -6.91
N THR A 555 13.93 -21.11 -8.01
CA THR A 555 14.95 -22.14 -8.26
C THR A 555 16.20 -21.89 -7.40
N LEU A 556 16.56 -20.61 -7.22
CA LEU A 556 17.63 -20.21 -6.31
C LEU A 556 17.31 -20.56 -4.85
N LEU A 557 16.09 -20.29 -4.39
CA LEU A 557 15.63 -20.66 -3.05
C LEU A 557 15.66 -22.18 -2.83
N HIS A 558 15.21 -22.96 -3.81
CA HIS A 558 15.26 -24.43 -3.73
C HIS A 558 16.71 -24.95 -3.57
N THR A 559 17.66 -24.33 -4.27
CA THR A 559 19.09 -24.70 -4.22
C THR A 559 19.73 -24.36 -2.86
N VAL A 560 19.37 -23.23 -2.26
CA VAL A 560 19.87 -22.83 -0.92
C VAL A 560 19.32 -23.73 0.19
N PHE A 561 18.11 -24.26 0.06
CA PHE A 561 17.49 -25.09 1.09
C PHE A 561 17.80 -26.61 0.97
N SER A 562 18.49 -27.05 -0.08
CA SER A 562 18.85 -28.47 -0.28
C SER A 562 20.13 -28.94 0.41
N HIS A 563 21.01 -28.05 0.86
CA HIS A 563 22.28 -28.42 1.51
C HIS A 563 22.15 -28.44 3.05
N ARG A 564 21.85 -29.63 3.61
CA ARG A 564 21.63 -29.88 5.06
C ARG A 564 22.88 -30.34 5.83
N GLU A 565 23.98 -30.71 5.17
CA GLU A 565 25.17 -31.26 5.85
C GLU A 565 26.09 -30.19 6.49
N GLU A 566 26.00 -28.92 6.08
CA GLU A 566 26.78 -27.82 6.66
C GLU A 566 26.23 -27.33 8.03
N ASP A 567 25.02 -27.75 8.41
CA ASP A 567 24.30 -27.29 9.60
C ASP A 567 24.97 -27.71 10.93
N SER A 568 25.86 -28.72 10.95
CA SER A 568 26.54 -29.16 12.18
C SER A 568 27.77 -28.33 12.54
N LEU A 569 28.48 -27.78 11.54
CA LEU A 569 29.66 -26.92 11.74
C LEU A 569 29.25 -25.51 12.20
N MET A 570 28.04 -25.09 11.82
CA MET A 570 27.49 -23.75 12.02
C MET A 570 26.96 -23.45 13.42
N ARG A 571 26.59 -24.48 14.19
CA ARG A 571 26.21 -24.30 15.61
C ARG A 571 27.38 -23.75 16.42
N ASN A 572 28.57 -24.33 16.24
CA ASN A 572 29.77 -23.94 16.97
C ASN A 572 30.22 -22.48 16.75
N GLU A 573 30.04 -21.93 15.54
CA GLU A 573 30.48 -20.57 15.22
C GLU A 573 29.48 -19.50 15.71
N THR A 574 28.19 -19.86 15.76
CA THR A 574 27.11 -18.98 16.25
C THR A 574 27.11 -18.90 17.77
N ASP A 575 27.37 -20.02 18.44
CA ASP A 575 27.48 -20.10 19.91
C ASP A 575 28.66 -19.25 20.43
N GLN A 576 29.81 -19.27 19.75
CA GLN A 576 30.97 -18.42 20.09
C GLN A 576 30.67 -16.91 19.96
N ARG A 577 29.82 -16.50 19.02
CA ARG A 577 29.42 -15.09 18.85
C ARG A 577 28.39 -14.64 19.89
N LEU A 578 27.48 -15.54 20.30
CA LEU A 578 26.53 -15.30 21.39
C LEU A 578 27.25 -15.13 22.73
N ASP A 579 28.27 -15.95 22.99
CA ASP A 579 29.12 -15.83 24.17
C ASP A 579 29.85 -14.48 24.21
N ALA A 580 30.44 -14.06 23.08
CA ALA A 580 31.12 -12.77 22.99
C ALA A 580 30.21 -11.56 23.29
N LEU A 581 28.95 -11.60 22.83
CA LEU A 581 27.96 -10.55 23.08
C LEU A 581 27.45 -10.59 24.53
N TYR A 582 27.31 -11.77 25.14
CA TYR A 582 26.95 -11.93 26.54
C TYR A 582 28.03 -11.36 27.47
N TYR A 583 29.31 -11.66 27.21
CA TYR A 583 30.43 -11.10 27.98
C TYR A 583 30.56 -9.59 27.80
N ALA A 584 30.29 -9.05 26.61
CA ALA A 584 30.28 -7.60 26.40
C ALA A 584 29.18 -6.89 27.21
N ASN A 585 27.98 -7.49 27.32
CA ASN A 585 26.87 -6.95 28.12
C ASN A 585 27.17 -7.00 29.63
N ILE A 586 27.79 -8.08 30.12
CA ILE A 586 28.24 -8.17 31.52
C ILE A 586 29.31 -7.13 31.82
N ALA A 587 30.29 -6.94 30.94
CA ALA A 587 31.33 -5.93 31.11
C ALA A 587 30.75 -4.51 31.17
N GLN A 588 29.74 -4.22 30.36
CA GLN A 588 29.07 -2.92 30.34
C GLN A 588 28.25 -2.67 31.61
N LYS A 589 27.53 -3.68 32.11
CA LYS A 589 26.82 -3.59 33.39
C LYS A 589 27.73 -3.44 34.60
N LEU A 590 28.94 -4.02 34.55
CA LEU A 590 29.95 -3.84 35.59
C LEU A 590 30.55 -2.43 35.57
N GLN A 591 30.75 -1.84 34.39
CA GLN A 591 31.16 -0.44 34.27
C GLN A 591 30.09 0.53 34.79
N ASP A 592 28.82 0.28 34.50
CA ASP A 592 27.70 1.09 35.00
C ASP A 592 27.52 0.98 36.53
N MET A 593 28.05 -0.07 37.16
CA MET A 593 28.07 -0.24 38.62
C MET A 593 29.28 0.40 39.31
N GLU A 594 30.37 0.69 38.58
CA GLU A 594 31.55 1.40 39.11
C GLU A 594 31.39 2.94 39.08
N GLU A 595 30.39 3.46 38.35
CA GLU A 595 30.05 4.90 38.28
C GLU A 595 28.90 5.34 39.22
N MET A 596 28.43 4.45 40.10
CA MET A 596 27.54 4.74 41.24
C MET A 596 28.30 4.70 42.56
#